data_AF-A0A381XKY5-F1
#
_entry.id   AF-A0A381XKY5-F1
#
_cell.length_a   1.000
_cell.length_b   1.000
_cell.length_c   1.000
_cell.angle_alpha   90.00
_cell.angle_beta   90.00
_cell.angle_gamma   90.00
#
_symmetry.space_group_name_H-M   'P 1'
#
loop_
_entity.id
_entity.type
_entity.pdbx_description
1 polymer ?
#
loop_
_entity_poly.entity_id
_entity_poly.type
_entity_poly.pdbx_seq_one_letter_code
_entity_poly.pdbx_strand_id
1 'polypeptide(L)'
;MGKIRATIIDSETGGTINAKAQVIDSSGNYVHPKKAIQKVGPGQPFFYTDGSFEVDVNRGNTRITVERGTEYTPETIYLESSPKNNKSIEIELSRWNDLQEQGWHPGNTHIHYDEKENRPDERLHLDPRVENLRMTAVSVLKRWDLNYSTNKYPIGFLNDFSSDHHYV
;
A
#
# COMPACT_ATOMS: atom_id res chain seq x y z
N MET A 1 0.02 24.84 -6.17
CA MET A 1 0.25 23.39 -6.40
C MET A 1 -0.83 22.90 -7.35
N GLY A 2 -0.53 21.91 -8.19
CA GLY A 2 -1.53 21.20 -9.00
C GLY A 2 -2.01 19.96 -8.24
N LYS A 3 -3.26 19.56 -8.43
CA LYS A 3 -3.86 18.43 -7.72
C LYS A 3 -3.98 17.21 -8.62
N ILE A 4 -3.54 16.06 -8.13
CA ILE A 4 -3.67 14.77 -8.81
C ILE A 4 -4.59 13.88 -7.97
N ARG A 5 -5.62 13.33 -8.61
CA ARG A 5 -6.45 12.24 -8.10
C ARG A 5 -6.12 10.99 -8.91
N ALA A 6 -5.68 9.94 -8.25
CA ALA A 6 -5.38 8.67 -8.90
C ALA A 6 -6.32 7.58 -8.38
N THR A 7 -6.80 6.75 -9.29
CA THR A 7 -7.48 5.49 -9.00
C THR A 7 -6.64 4.36 -9.55
N ILE A 8 -6.47 3.29 -8.79
CA ILE A 8 -5.66 2.13 -9.15
C ILE A 8 -6.62 0.99 -9.43
N ILE A 9 -6.55 0.46 -10.66
CA ILE A 9 -7.46 -0.58 -11.13
C ILE A 9 -6.69 -1.82 -11.54
N ASP A 10 -7.30 -2.97 -11.32
CA ASP A 10 -6.82 -4.25 -11.81
C ASP A 10 -7.18 -4.40 -13.29
N SER A 11 -6.20 -4.68 -14.15
CA SER A 11 -6.42 -4.69 -15.60
C SER A 11 -7.35 -5.80 -16.09
N GLU A 12 -7.54 -6.87 -15.31
CA GLU A 12 -8.38 -8.01 -15.69
C GLU A 12 -9.83 -7.81 -15.26
N THR A 13 -10.03 -7.32 -14.03
CA THR A 13 -11.36 -7.17 -13.43
C THR A 13 -11.96 -5.77 -13.62
N GLY A 14 -11.12 -4.75 -13.89
CA GLY A 14 -11.50 -3.34 -13.86
C GLY A 14 -11.84 -2.80 -12.46
N GLY A 15 -11.68 -3.63 -11.41
CA GLY A 15 -11.99 -3.26 -10.04
C GLY A 15 -10.88 -2.41 -9.41
N THR A 16 -11.27 -1.51 -8.51
CA THR A 16 -10.31 -0.76 -7.68
C THR A 16 -9.61 -1.70 -6.70
N ILE A 17 -8.29 -1.60 -6.60
CA ILE A 17 -7.45 -2.49 -5.80
C ILE A 17 -6.52 -1.73 -4.87
N ASN A 18 -6.32 -2.26 -3.65
CA ASN A 18 -5.33 -1.73 -2.71
C ASN A 18 -3.91 -1.82 -3.30
N ALA A 19 -3.05 -0.86 -2.95
CA ALA A 19 -1.68 -0.85 -3.42
C ALA A 19 -0.82 0.04 -2.52
N LYS A 20 0.48 0.05 -2.78
CA LYS A 20 1.38 1.09 -2.29
C LYS A 20 1.78 1.98 -3.45
N ALA A 21 1.81 3.28 -3.20
CA ALA A 21 2.16 4.29 -4.19
C ALA A 21 3.32 5.15 -3.71
N GLN A 22 4.12 5.61 -4.67
CA GLN A 22 5.16 6.60 -4.49
C GLN A 22 4.90 7.72 -5.48
N VAL A 23 4.82 8.96 -4.98
CA VAL A 23 4.71 10.15 -5.83
C VAL A 23 5.93 11.02 -5.59
N ILE A 24 6.69 11.27 -6.66
CA ILE A 24 7.82 12.18 -6.66
C ILE A 24 7.47 13.38 -7.54
N ASP A 25 7.42 14.56 -6.95
CA ASP A 25 7.10 15.79 -7.68
C ASP A 25 8.28 16.30 -8.53
N SER A 26 8.05 17.39 -9.26
CA SER A 26 9.04 18.01 -10.14
C SER A 26 10.28 18.55 -9.42
N SER A 27 10.21 18.72 -8.09
CA SER A 27 11.33 19.16 -7.26
C SER A 27 12.09 17.98 -6.66
N GLY A 28 11.69 16.74 -6.96
CA GLY A 28 12.26 15.52 -6.40
C GLY A 28 11.75 15.19 -5.00
N ASN A 29 10.71 15.88 -4.52
CA ASN A 29 10.15 15.62 -3.19
C ASN A 29 9.18 14.44 -3.25
N TYR A 30 9.26 13.58 -2.24
CA TYR A 30 8.24 12.60 -1.97
C TYR A 30 6.98 13.28 -1.43
N VAL A 31 5.86 13.09 -2.14
CA VAL A 31 4.55 13.65 -1.80
C VAL A 31 3.59 12.49 -1.50
N HIS A 32 2.78 12.65 -0.45
CA HIS A 32 1.82 11.65 -0.05
C HIS A 32 0.61 12.30 0.65
N PRO A 33 -0.55 11.60 0.73
CA PRO A 33 -1.66 12.07 1.54
C PRO A 33 -1.24 12.18 3.01
N LYS A 34 -1.65 13.25 3.70
CA LYS A 34 -1.22 13.57 5.08
C LYS A 34 -1.47 12.44 6.09
N LYS A 35 -2.52 11.65 5.87
CA LYS A 35 -2.93 10.57 6.76
C LYS A 35 -2.57 9.18 6.23
N ALA A 36 -1.87 9.05 5.11
CA ALA A 36 -1.56 7.72 4.58
C ALA A 36 -0.58 6.97 5.49
N ILE A 37 -0.82 5.66 5.68
CA ILE A 37 0.15 4.77 6.32
C ILE A 37 1.40 4.72 5.45
N GLN A 38 2.57 4.91 6.06
CA GLN A 38 3.84 4.92 5.34
C GLN A 38 4.47 3.53 5.32
N LYS A 39 5.05 3.16 4.18
CA LYS A 39 5.96 2.02 3.99
C LYS A 39 7.37 2.58 3.82
N VAL A 40 8.08 2.70 4.94
CA VAL A 40 9.47 3.16 4.97
C VAL A 40 10.39 1.94 5.04
N GLY A 41 11.41 1.93 4.19
CA GLY A 41 12.46 0.91 4.16
C GLY A 41 13.81 1.56 3.86
N PRO A 42 14.82 0.80 3.44
CA PRO A 42 16.12 1.35 3.07
C PRO A 42 16.09 2.18 1.78
N GLY A 43 15.05 2.02 0.96
CA GLY A 43 14.82 2.78 -0.26
C GLY A 43 13.90 3.99 -0.07
N GLN A 44 13.54 4.63 -1.18
CA GLN A 44 12.54 5.71 -1.18
C GLN A 44 11.21 5.18 -0.63
N PRO A 45 10.51 5.97 0.19
CA PRO A 45 9.28 5.53 0.84
C PRO A 45 8.13 5.37 -0.15
N PHE A 46 7.17 4.54 0.25
CA PHE A 46 5.85 4.44 -0.35
C PHE A 46 4.80 4.76 0.72
N PHE A 47 3.57 5.03 0.30
CA PHE A 47 2.41 5.10 1.17
C PHE A 47 1.36 4.09 0.73
N TYR A 48 0.58 3.57 1.68
CA TYR A 48 -0.53 2.69 1.38
C TYR A 48 -1.76 3.46 0.94
N THR A 49 -2.51 2.83 0.05
CA THR A 49 -3.80 3.32 -0.43
C THR A 49 -4.77 2.14 -0.54
N ASP A 50 -6.04 2.45 -0.34
CA ASP A 50 -7.17 1.56 -0.59
C ASP A 50 -7.58 1.49 -2.08
N GLY A 51 -6.73 2.00 -2.96
CA GLY A 51 -6.92 2.01 -4.41
C GLY A 51 -7.27 3.38 -4.96
N SER A 52 -7.35 4.42 -4.13
CA SER A 52 -7.35 5.79 -4.60
C SER A 52 -6.55 6.73 -3.69
N PHE A 53 -6.02 7.81 -4.27
CA PHE A 53 -5.35 8.84 -3.48
C PHE A 53 -5.43 10.21 -4.15
N GLU A 54 -5.24 11.25 -3.34
CA GLU A 54 -5.14 12.63 -3.79
C GLU A 54 -3.88 13.29 -3.21
N VAL A 55 -3.14 13.99 -4.06
CA VAL A 55 -1.92 14.71 -3.68
C VAL A 55 -1.83 16.08 -4.37
N ASP A 56 -1.27 17.05 -3.66
CA ASP A 56 -0.90 18.35 -4.20
C ASP A 56 0.59 18.33 -4.58
N VAL A 57 0.91 18.58 -5.85
CA VAL A 57 2.28 18.54 -6.38
C VAL A 57 2.73 19.89 -6.94
N ASN A 58 4.04 20.08 -7.02
CA ASN A 58 4.63 21.22 -7.69
C ASN A 58 4.37 21.21 -9.20
N ARG A 59 4.45 22.38 -9.83
CA ARG A 59 4.34 22.49 -11.29
C ARG A 59 5.50 21.74 -11.96
N GLY A 60 5.20 20.96 -13.00
CA GLY A 60 6.18 20.22 -13.79
C GLY A 60 5.95 18.72 -13.77
N ASN A 61 6.97 17.95 -14.18
CA ASN A 61 6.88 16.51 -14.30
C ASN A 61 6.77 15.83 -12.93
N THR A 62 5.75 15.00 -12.75
CA THR A 62 5.53 14.18 -11.55
C THR A 62 5.65 12.72 -11.95
N ARG A 63 6.43 11.94 -11.19
CA ARG A 63 6.53 10.49 -11.34
C ARG A 63 5.65 9.82 -10.29
N ILE A 64 4.81 8.89 -10.73
CA ILE A 64 4.00 8.06 -9.83
C ILE A 64 4.36 6.60 -10.09
N THR A 65 4.77 5.89 -9.06
CA THR A 65 5.03 4.44 -9.09
C THR A 65 4.02 3.75 -8.19
N VAL A 66 3.37 2.70 -8.68
CA VAL A 66 2.38 1.91 -7.95
C VAL A 66 2.79 0.44 -7.95
N GLU A 67 2.68 -0.20 -6.80
CA GLU A 67 3.03 -1.61 -6.59
C GLU A 67 1.95 -2.33 -5.78
N ARG A 68 1.72 -3.61 -6.09
CA ARG A 68 0.81 -4.49 -5.36
C ARG A 68 1.40 -5.90 -5.25
N GLY A 69 1.83 -6.30 -4.06
CA GLY A 69 2.36 -7.65 -3.80
C GLY A 69 3.45 -8.09 -4.77
N THR A 70 3.67 -9.40 -4.87
CA THR A 70 4.69 -9.99 -5.75
C THR A 70 4.15 -10.46 -7.09
N GLU A 71 2.82 -10.56 -7.22
CA GLU A 71 2.13 -11.14 -8.39
C GLU A 71 1.70 -10.09 -9.43
N TYR A 72 1.87 -8.81 -9.14
CA TYR A 72 1.59 -7.71 -10.07
C TYR A 72 2.87 -7.06 -10.57
N THR A 73 2.85 -6.62 -11.82
CA THR A 73 3.93 -5.81 -12.39
C THR A 73 3.82 -4.38 -11.85
N PRO A 74 4.88 -3.79 -11.27
CA PRO A 74 4.89 -2.38 -10.89
C PRO A 74 4.62 -1.47 -12.08
N GLU A 75 3.77 -0.47 -11.91
CA GLU A 75 3.49 0.53 -12.94
C GLU A 75 4.12 1.88 -12.58
N THR A 76 4.76 2.53 -13.54
CA THR A 76 5.34 3.87 -13.35
C THR A 76 4.94 4.81 -14.47
N ILE A 77 4.20 5.85 -14.09
CA ILE A 77 3.71 6.87 -15.01
C ILE A 77 4.38 8.22 -14.74
N TYR A 78 4.46 9.01 -15.81
CA TYR A 78 4.96 10.39 -15.78
C TYR A 78 3.88 11.32 -16.28
N LEU A 79 3.60 12.38 -15.54
CA LEU A 79 2.59 13.35 -15.93
C LEU A 79 3.03 14.78 -15.58
N GLU A 80 2.75 15.70 -16.50
CA GLU A 80 2.98 17.11 -16.25
C GLU A 80 1.83 17.71 -15.42
N SER A 81 2.15 18.29 -14.26
CA SER A 81 1.19 18.98 -13.40
C SER A 81 1.32 20.50 -13.52
N SER A 82 0.18 21.21 -13.46
CA SER A 82 0.18 22.67 -13.39
C SER A 82 -0.89 23.17 -12.41
N PRO A 83 -0.72 24.35 -11.78
CA PRO A 83 -1.69 24.88 -10.81
C PRO A 83 -3.10 25.09 -11.34
N LYS A 84 -3.29 25.13 -12.66
CA LYS A 84 -4.59 25.33 -13.31
C LYS A 84 -5.27 24.02 -13.72
N ASN A 85 -4.62 22.87 -13.54
CA ASN A 85 -5.11 21.61 -14.07
C ASN A 85 -5.15 20.55 -12.97
N ASN A 86 -6.35 20.29 -12.43
CA ASN A 86 -6.58 19.11 -11.61
C ASN A 86 -6.64 17.90 -12.55
N LYS A 87 -5.81 16.89 -12.30
CA LYS A 87 -5.79 15.67 -13.10
C LYS A 87 -6.43 14.54 -12.34
N SER A 88 -7.40 13.87 -12.96
CA SER A 88 -7.86 12.55 -12.56
C SER A 88 -7.27 11.54 -13.51
N ILE A 89 -6.63 10.51 -12.98
CA ILE A 89 -5.96 9.46 -13.76
C ILE A 89 -6.33 8.09 -13.20
N GLU A 90 -6.37 7.11 -14.10
CA GLU A 90 -6.44 5.69 -13.76
C GLU A 90 -5.06 5.08 -14.00
N ILE A 91 -4.62 4.24 -13.06
CA ILE A 91 -3.36 3.52 -13.12
C ILE A 91 -3.71 2.03 -13.12
N GLU A 92 -3.50 1.37 -14.25
CA GLU A 92 -3.76 -0.05 -14.40
C GLU A 92 -2.58 -0.86 -13.86
N LEU A 93 -2.86 -1.83 -13.00
CA LEU A 93 -1.90 -2.86 -12.63
C LEU A 93 -2.29 -4.19 -13.25
N SER A 94 -1.32 -4.86 -13.86
CA SER A 94 -1.50 -6.18 -14.45
C SER A 94 -0.84 -7.26 -13.60
N ARG A 95 -1.61 -8.30 -13.30
CA ARG A 95 -1.09 -9.53 -12.75
C ARG A 95 -0.26 -10.25 -13.82
N TRP A 96 0.88 -10.83 -13.43
CA TRP A 96 1.75 -11.55 -14.38
C TRP A 96 1.62 -13.08 -14.28
N ASN A 97 0.92 -13.59 -13.26
CA ASN A 97 0.66 -15.02 -13.08
C ASN A 97 -0.49 -15.28 -12.10
N ASP A 98 -1.26 -16.35 -12.32
CA ASP A 98 -2.33 -16.83 -11.44
C ASP A 98 -1.86 -18.03 -10.63
N LEU A 99 -0.94 -17.77 -9.69
CA LEU A 99 -0.42 -18.79 -8.78
C LEU A 99 -1.51 -19.43 -7.91
N GLN A 100 -2.54 -18.66 -7.57
CA GLN A 100 -3.67 -19.12 -6.75
C GLN A 100 -4.49 -20.21 -7.45
N GLU A 101 -4.71 -20.11 -8.76
CA GLU A 101 -5.37 -21.15 -9.57
C GLU A 101 -4.53 -22.44 -9.64
N GLN A 102 -3.24 -22.36 -9.30
CA GLN A 102 -2.32 -23.49 -9.21
C GLN A 102 -2.15 -24.00 -7.76
N GLY A 103 -2.95 -23.48 -6.81
CA GLY A 103 -2.90 -23.86 -5.40
C GLY A 103 -1.80 -23.19 -4.57
N TRP A 104 -1.08 -22.20 -5.13
CA TRP A 104 -0.09 -21.42 -4.42
C TRP A 104 -0.72 -20.14 -3.87
N HIS A 105 -0.61 -19.94 -2.56
CA HIS A 105 -1.20 -18.78 -1.90
C HIS A 105 -0.13 -17.87 -1.31
N PRO A 106 -0.09 -16.57 -1.67
CA PRO A 106 0.87 -15.62 -1.11
C PRO A 106 0.61 -15.43 0.38
N GLY A 107 1.65 -15.38 1.19
CA GLY A 107 1.50 -15.15 2.61
C GLY A 107 2.74 -14.61 3.29
N ASN A 108 2.53 -13.88 4.37
CA ASN A 108 3.59 -13.48 5.29
C ASN A 108 3.28 -14.02 6.68
N THR A 109 3.98 -15.08 7.06
CA THR A 109 3.74 -15.79 8.31
C THR A 109 4.46 -15.16 9.51
N HIS A 110 5.12 -14.01 9.34
CA HIS A 110 5.90 -13.38 10.40
C HIS A 110 6.06 -11.87 10.20
N ILE A 111 5.08 -11.09 10.65
CA ILE A 111 5.13 -9.62 10.65
C ILE A 111 5.43 -9.07 12.05
N HIS A 112 6.31 -8.07 12.08
CA HIS A 112 6.52 -7.19 13.22
C HIS A 112 6.43 -5.74 12.77
N TYR A 113 5.75 -4.91 13.56
CA TYR A 113 5.79 -3.46 13.39
C TYR A 113 6.86 -2.85 14.31
N ASP A 114 7.38 -1.70 13.87
CA ASP A 114 8.31 -0.88 14.64
C ASP A 114 7.70 -0.47 15.98
N GLU A 115 8.52 -0.28 17.02
CA GLU A 115 8.02 0.11 18.35
C GLU A 115 7.33 1.47 18.36
N LYS A 116 7.54 2.30 17.32
CA LYS A 116 6.92 3.61 17.16
C LYS A 116 5.60 3.55 16.36
N GLU A 117 5.16 2.37 15.94
CA GLU A 117 3.88 2.22 15.24
C GLU A 117 2.71 2.60 16.17
N ASN A 118 1.93 3.59 15.76
CA ASN A 118 0.84 4.18 16.55
C ASN A 118 -0.56 3.94 15.95
N ARG A 119 -0.65 3.39 14.74
CA ARG A 119 -1.86 3.03 14.00
C ARG A 119 -1.81 1.56 13.54
N PRO A 120 -1.58 0.60 14.47
CA PRO A 120 -1.39 -0.80 14.09
C PRO A 120 -2.64 -1.41 13.45
N ASP A 121 -3.85 -0.98 13.84
CA ASP A 121 -5.10 -1.52 13.29
C ASP A 121 -5.25 -1.15 11.82
N GLU A 122 -5.04 0.12 11.50
CA GLU A 122 -5.13 0.59 10.12
C GLU A 122 -4.03 -0.03 9.24
N ARG A 123 -2.81 -0.15 9.78
CA ARG A 123 -1.74 -0.86 9.07
C ARG A 123 -2.11 -2.32 8.83
N LEU A 124 -2.58 -3.05 9.84
CA LEU A 124 -2.94 -4.47 9.72
C LEU A 124 -4.14 -4.69 8.80
N HIS A 125 -5.05 -3.72 8.71
CA HIS A 125 -6.13 -3.76 7.72
C HIS A 125 -5.57 -3.61 6.29
N LEU A 126 -4.55 -2.79 6.08
CA LEU A 126 -4.00 -2.50 4.75
C LEU A 126 -2.91 -3.48 4.30
N ASP A 127 -1.94 -3.85 5.15
CA ASP A 127 -0.78 -4.70 4.83
C ASP A 127 -1.13 -5.93 3.97
N PRO A 128 -2.04 -6.83 4.40
CA PRO A 128 -2.39 -8.00 3.61
C PRO A 128 -3.01 -7.62 2.26
N ARG A 129 -3.80 -6.55 2.21
CA ARG A 129 -4.51 -6.14 1.01
C ARG A 129 -3.58 -5.47 0.00
N VAL A 130 -2.66 -4.63 0.47
CA VAL A 130 -1.65 -3.93 -0.35
C VAL A 130 -0.65 -4.91 -0.94
N GLU A 131 -0.19 -5.88 -0.14
CA GLU A 131 0.78 -6.88 -0.59
C GLU A 131 0.10 -8.14 -1.19
N ASN A 132 -1.23 -8.11 -1.36
CA ASN A 132 -2.05 -9.21 -1.89
C ASN A 132 -1.79 -10.56 -1.19
N LEU A 133 -1.64 -10.55 0.14
CA LEU A 133 -1.35 -11.73 0.95
C LEU A 133 -2.63 -12.42 1.39
N ARG A 134 -2.78 -13.68 0.98
CA ARG A 134 -3.86 -14.56 1.40
C ARG A 134 -3.81 -14.86 2.90
N MET A 135 -2.60 -15.04 3.44
CA MET A 135 -2.35 -15.32 4.86
C MET A 135 -1.34 -14.32 5.43
N THR A 136 -1.68 -13.68 6.54
CA THR A 136 -0.80 -12.78 7.27
C THR A 136 -0.79 -13.17 8.74
N ALA A 137 0.38 -13.30 9.35
CA ALA A 137 0.49 -13.49 10.79
C ALA A 137 1.27 -12.34 11.42
N VAL A 138 0.61 -11.63 12.35
CA VAL A 138 1.26 -10.62 13.18
C VAL A 138 1.71 -11.27 14.50
N SER A 139 3.01 -11.26 14.75
CA SER A 139 3.59 -11.93 15.90
C SER A 139 3.68 -11.00 17.11
N VAL A 140 3.36 -11.53 18.29
CA VAL A 140 3.72 -10.89 19.57
C VAL A 140 5.24 -10.75 19.62
N LEU A 141 5.72 -9.53 19.86
CA LEU A 141 7.15 -9.23 19.92
C LEU A 141 7.52 -8.79 21.34
N LYS A 142 8.43 -9.54 21.96
CA LYS A 142 9.06 -9.12 23.22
C LYS A 142 10.54 -8.89 22.96
N ARG A 143 10.95 -7.63 22.99
CA ARG A 143 12.34 -7.20 22.90
C ARG A 143 12.59 -6.15 23.98
N TRP A 144 13.34 -6.53 25.02
CA TRP A 144 13.51 -5.69 26.21
C TRP A 144 12.15 -5.27 26.82
N ASP A 145 12.08 -4.06 27.35
CA ASP A 145 10.86 -3.44 27.89
C ASP A 145 10.20 -2.47 26.90
N LEU A 146 10.38 -2.72 25.59
CA LEU A 146 9.65 -1.99 24.57
C LEU A 146 8.19 -2.44 24.52
N ASN A 147 7.29 -1.45 24.41
CA ASN A 147 5.87 -1.68 24.25
C ASN A 147 5.51 -1.66 22.76
N TYR A 148 5.33 -2.83 22.17
CA TYR A 148 4.90 -2.96 20.78
C TYR A 148 3.38 -2.86 20.70
N SER A 149 2.89 -1.98 19.82
CA SER A 149 1.46 -1.72 19.66
C SER A 149 0.68 -2.92 19.11
N THR A 150 1.35 -3.86 18.44
CA THR A 150 0.78 -5.13 17.96
C THR A 150 0.55 -6.15 19.08
N ASN A 151 1.21 -6.01 20.24
CA ASN A 151 1.04 -6.96 21.35
C ASN A 151 -0.33 -6.86 22.03
N LYS A 152 -1.16 -5.89 21.63
CA LYS A 152 -2.55 -5.78 22.08
C LYS A 152 -3.47 -6.85 21.47
N TYR A 153 -3.09 -7.43 20.33
CA TYR A 153 -3.93 -8.40 19.64
C TYR A 153 -3.98 -9.73 20.40
N PRO A 154 -5.16 -10.36 20.50
CA PRO A 154 -5.29 -11.67 21.12
C PRO A 154 -4.58 -12.72 20.27
N ILE A 155 -4.16 -13.81 20.90
CA ILE A 155 -3.69 -14.99 20.18
C ILE A 155 -4.89 -15.63 19.48
N GLY A 156 -4.75 -15.90 18.19
CA GLY A 156 -5.76 -16.59 17.38
C GLY A 156 -6.12 -15.80 16.12
N PHE A 157 -7.21 -16.21 15.49
CA PHE A 157 -7.68 -15.61 14.24
C PHE A 157 -8.30 -14.24 14.49
N LEU A 158 -7.79 -13.22 13.81
CA LEU A 158 -8.20 -11.83 13.98
C LEU A 158 -9.32 -11.50 12.98
N ASN A 159 -10.55 -11.86 13.35
CA ASN A 159 -11.75 -11.69 12.50
C ASN A 159 -11.93 -10.25 11.98
N ASP A 160 -11.63 -9.24 12.80
CA ASP A 160 -11.81 -7.82 12.45
C ASP A 160 -10.88 -7.34 11.31
N PHE A 161 -9.78 -8.07 11.05
CA PHE A 161 -8.82 -7.75 9.99
C PHE A 161 -8.92 -8.69 8.79
N SER A 162 -9.65 -9.80 8.97
CA SER A 162 -9.82 -10.85 7.97
C SER A 162 -10.99 -10.58 7.03
N SER A 163 -10.97 -11.22 5.86
CA SER A 163 -12.07 -11.28 4.89
C SER A 163 -12.05 -12.62 4.19
N ASP A 164 -13.01 -12.86 3.29
CA ASP A 164 -13.05 -14.06 2.46
C ASP A 164 -11.79 -14.25 1.62
N HIS A 165 -11.02 -13.19 1.38
CA HIS A 165 -9.80 -13.16 0.55
C HIS A 165 -8.50 -12.95 1.33
N HIS A 166 -8.53 -12.40 2.55
CA HIS A 166 -7.32 -12.11 3.34
C HIS A 166 -7.50 -12.60 4.78
N TYR A 167 -6.62 -13.48 5.24
CA TYR A 167 -6.68 -14.08 6.57
C TYR A 167 -5.58 -13.52 7.46
N VAL A 168 -5.94 -13.11 8.67
CA VAL A 168 -5.05 -12.52 9.67
C VAL A 168 -5.14 -13.26 11.00
#